data_AF-A0A091BHZ1-F1
#
_entry.id   AF-A0A091BHZ1-F1
#
_cell.length_a   1.000
_cell.length_b   1.000
_cell.length_c   1.000
_cell.angle_alpha   90.00
_cell.angle_beta   90.00
_cell.angle_gamma   90.00
#
_symmetry.space_group_name_H-M   'P 1'
#
loop_
_entity.id
_entity.type
_entity.pdbx_description
1 polymer ?
#
loop_
_entity_poly.entity_id
_entity_poly.type
_entity_poly.pdbx_seq_one_letter_code
_entity_poly.pdbx_strand_id
1 'polypeptide(L)'
;YEAAGIGKTMLEVSKELGVSKDVVKYHQRKMNSNESFKANGKIYITPAGVEKIKSGLRKDKEFYSVTFESKLMSQIDDLRSNQWHHEWKLEDVSKKLDSIDKKLDEILKRL
;
A
#
# COMPACT_ATOMS: atom_id res chain seq x y z
N TYR A 1 10.73 -26.12 -28.25
CA TYR A 1 9.89 -26.41 -27.07
C TYR A 1 9.38 -25.10 -26.49
N GLU A 2 8.23 -24.64 -26.98
CA GLU A 2 7.57 -23.44 -26.45
C GLU A 2 6.85 -23.80 -25.15
N ALA A 3 7.27 -23.19 -24.04
CA ALA A 3 6.70 -23.38 -22.71
C ALA A 3 5.34 -22.66 -22.53
N ALA A 4 4.51 -22.62 -23.57
CA ALA A 4 3.27 -21.86 -23.61
C ALA A 4 2.11 -22.45 -22.76
N GLY A 5 2.36 -23.51 -21.97
CA GLY A 5 1.30 -24.23 -21.25
C GLY A 5 1.43 -24.37 -19.73
N ILE A 6 2.58 -24.04 -19.11
CA ILE A 6 2.86 -24.51 -17.73
C ILE A 6 2.71 -23.41 -16.67
N GLY A 7 2.89 -22.13 -17.01
CA GLY A 7 2.71 -21.04 -16.05
C GLY A 7 2.82 -19.65 -16.65
N LYS A 8 2.23 -18.67 -15.97
CA LYS A 8 2.21 -17.25 -16.32
C LYS A 8 3.23 -16.49 -15.48
N THR A 9 3.91 -15.52 -16.06
CA THR A 9 4.76 -14.60 -15.30
C THR A 9 3.92 -13.75 -14.34
N MET A 10 4.54 -13.21 -13.30
CA MET A 10 3.85 -12.29 -12.37
C MET A 10 3.19 -11.09 -13.07
N LEU A 11 3.77 -10.62 -14.18
CA LEU A 11 3.21 -9.49 -14.95
C LEU A 11 1.96 -9.88 -15.73
N GLU A 12 1.92 -11.09 -16.28
CA GLU A 12 0.72 -11.61 -16.97
C GLU A 12 -0.41 -11.83 -15.97
N VAL A 13 -0.10 -12.45 -14.82
CA VAL A 13 -1.07 -12.65 -13.74
C VAL A 13 -1.58 -11.32 -13.19
N SER A 14 -0.72 -10.31 -13.02
CA SER A 14 -1.16 -8.99 -12.53
C SER A 14 -2.13 -8.30 -13.49
N LYS A 15 -1.85 -8.40 -14.81
CA LYS A 15 -2.74 -7.85 -15.84
C LYS A 15 -4.07 -8.59 -15.92
N GLU A 16 -4.05 -9.93 -15.85
CA GLU A 16 -5.25 -10.76 -15.87
C GLU A 16 -6.16 -10.50 -14.67
N LEU A 17 -5.59 -10.34 -13.48
CA LEU A 17 -6.35 -10.18 -12.24
C LEU A 17 -6.65 -8.72 -11.89
N GLY A 18 -6.15 -7.75 -12.67
CA GLY A 18 -6.36 -6.33 -12.41
C GLY A 18 -5.73 -5.83 -11.09
N VAL A 19 -4.65 -6.47 -10.63
CA VAL A 19 -3.95 -6.11 -9.38
C VAL A 19 -2.50 -5.70 -9.64
N SER A 20 -1.84 -5.09 -8.66
CA SER A 20 -0.43 -4.74 -8.80
C SER A 20 0.47 -5.98 -8.79
N LYS A 21 1.63 -5.88 -9.44
CA LYS A 21 2.64 -6.95 -9.46
C LYS A 21 3.14 -7.29 -8.04
N ASP A 22 3.13 -6.34 -7.12
CA ASP A 22 3.51 -6.57 -5.72
C ASP A 22 2.49 -7.40 -4.96
N VAL A 23 1.20 -7.27 -5.26
CA VAL A 23 0.15 -8.16 -4.72
C VAL A 23 0.39 -9.59 -5.20
N VAL A 24 0.66 -9.78 -6.49
CA VAL A 24 1.03 -11.09 -7.04
C VAL A 24 2.28 -11.65 -6.35
N LYS A 25 3.31 -10.82 -6.14
CA LYS A 25 4.54 -11.20 -5.42
C LYS A 25 4.26 -11.58 -3.97
N TYR A 26 3.37 -10.87 -3.27
CA TYR A 26 2.99 -11.18 -1.89
C TYR A 26 2.37 -12.58 -1.77
N HIS A 27 1.45 -12.93 -2.66
CA HIS A 27 0.87 -14.28 -2.68
C HIS A 27 1.88 -15.33 -3.12
N GLN A 28 2.71 -15.03 -4.12
CA GLN A 28 3.73 -15.96 -4.62
C GLN A 28 4.74 -16.38 -3.54
N ARG A 29 5.10 -15.51 -2.60
CA ARG A 29 6.00 -15.86 -1.47
C ARG A 29 5.47 -17.00 -0.59
N LYS A 30 4.16 -17.26 -0.63
CA LYS A 30 3.49 -18.31 0.16
C LYS A 30 3.14 -19.54 -0.68
N MET A 31 3.65 -19.61 -1.90
CA MET A 31 3.36 -20.70 -2.83
C MET A 31 4.35 -21.86 -2.69
N ASN A 32 3.85 -23.07 -2.92
CA ASN A 32 4.69 -24.27 -3.07
C ASN A 32 5.11 -24.47 -4.55
N SER A 33 5.90 -25.51 -4.81
CA SER A 33 6.43 -25.85 -6.15
C SER A 33 5.35 -26.20 -7.17
N ASN A 34 4.15 -26.61 -6.73
CA ASN A 34 3.03 -26.94 -7.62
C ASN A 34 2.25 -25.68 -8.03
N GLU A 35 2.43 -24.58 -7.28
CA GLU A 35 1.74 -23.30 -7.46
C GLU A 35 2.64 -22.26 -8.14
N SER A 36 3.95 -22.32 -7.91
CA SER A 36 4.93 -21.47 -8.61
C SER A 36 6.27 -22.17 -8.78
N PHE A 37 6.97 -21.85 -9.86
CA PHE A 37 8.30 -22.36 -10.14
C PHE A 37 9.20 -21.29 -10.76
N LYS A 38 10.51 -21.51 -10.70
CA LYS A 38 11.50 -20.64 -11.32
C LYS A 38 12.10 -21.33 -12.54
N ALA A 39 12.10 -20.66 -13.68
CA ALA A 39 12.72 -21.13 -14.91
C ALA A 39 13.43 -19.95 -15.60
N ASN A 40 14.64 -20.15 -16.11
CA ASN A 40 15.44 -19.11 -16.79
C ASN A 40 15.53 -17.79 -16.00
N GLY A 41 15.72 -17.89 -14.68
CA GLY A 41 15.80 -16.72 -13.80
C GLY A 41 14.46 -16.01 -13.51
N LYS A 42 13.36 -16.39 -14.18
CA LYS A 42 12.02 -15.80 -14.02
C LYS A 42 11.12 -16.71 -13.18
N ILE A 43 10.18 -16.09 -12.46
CA ILE A 43 9.15 -16.80 -11.69
C ILE A 43 7.90 -16.93 -12.55
N TYR A 44 7.37 -18.15 -12.61
CA TYR A 44 6.15 -18.53 -13.27
C TYR A 44 5.16 -19.06 -12.24
N ILE A 45 3.89 -18.69 -12.41
CA ILE A 45 2.76 -19.06 -11.57
C ILE A 45 1.91 -20.04 -12.37
N THR A 46 1.72 -21.24 -11.83
CA THR A 46 0.91 -22.27 -12.48
C THR A 46 -0.58 -21.88 -12.43
N PRO A 47 -1.46 -22.53 -13.19
CA PRO A 47 -2.90 -22.32 -13.06
C PRO A 47 -3.41 -22.48 -11.62
N ALA A 48 -2.90 -23.47 -10.88
CA ALA A 48 -3.22 -23.67 -9.46
C ALA A 48 -2.77 -22.48 -8.59
N GLY A 49 -1.58 -21.93 -8.87
CA GLY A 49 -1.11 -20.70 -8.21
C GLY A 49 -1.99 -19.49 -8.52
N VAL A 50 -2.48 -19.36 -9.76
CA VAL A 50 -3.41 -18.28 -10.14
C VAL A 50 -4.73 -18.40 -9.38
N GLU A 51 -5.31 -19.59 -9.27
CA GLU A 51 -6.54 -19.79 -8.50
C GLU A 51 -6.35 -19.50 -7.00
N LYS A 52 -5.19 -19.85 -6.43
CA LYS A 52 -4.85 -19.48 -5.04
C LYS A 52 -4.71 -17.97 -4.84
N ILE A 53 -4.21 -17.25 -5.85
CA ILE A 53 -4.22 -15.78 -5.82
C ILE A 53 -5.66 -15.29 -5.88
N LYS A 54 -6.47 -15.77 -6.83
CA LYS A 54 -7.89 -15.39 -6.95
C LYS A 54 -8.69 -15.66 -5.67
N SER A 55 -8.42 -16.74 -4.94
CA SER A 55 -9.09 -17.02 -3.66
C SER A 55 -8.62 -16.08 -2.54
N GLY A 56 -7.37 -15.61 -2.60
CA GLY A 56 -6.80 -14.66 -1.64
C GLY A 56 -7.16 -13.20 -1.92
N LEU A 57 -7.38 -12.87 -3.20
CA LEU A 57 -7.99 -11.63 -3.65
C LEU A 57 -9.48 -11.73 -3.34
N ARG A 58 -9.89 -11.29 -2.14
CA ARG A 58 -11.30 -11.30 -1.72
C ARG A 58 -12.19 -10.81 -2.87
N LYS A 59 -13.15 -11.65 -3.25
CA LYS A 59 -14.21 -11.28 -4.18
C LYS A 59 -15.22 -10.42 -3.44
N ASP A 60 -15.60 -9.35 -4.14
CA ASP A 60 -16.72 -8.44 -3.93
C ASP A 60 -16.68 -7.54 -2.69
N LYS A 61 -16.84 -6.23 -2.95
CA LYS A 61 -17.06 -5.18 -1.92
C LYS A 61 -18.17 -5.58 -0.94
N GLU A 62 -19.14 -6.37 -1.41
CA GLU A 62 -20.28 -6.87 -0.66
C GLU A 62 -19.91 -7.86 0.48
N PHE A 63 -18.68 -8.40 0.50
CA PHE A 63 -18.20 -9.29 1.57
C PHE A 63 -17.46 -8.56 2.71
N TYR A 64 -17.27 -7.25 2.61
CA TYR A 64 -16.89 -6.50 3.79
C TYR A 64 -18.12 -6.43 4.69
N SER A 65 -18.05 -7.10 5.84
CA SER A 65 -19.08 -6.92 6.85
C SER A 65 -19.21 -5.43 7.14
N VAL A 66 -20.43 -4.94 7.36
CA VAL A 66 -20.67 -3.54 7.75
C VAL A 66 -19.75 -3.14 8.91
N THR A 67 -19.47 -4.08 9.83
CA THR A 67 -18.52 -3.90 10.94
C THR A 67 -17.08 -3.67 10.51
N PHE A 68 -16.60 -4.31 9.44
CA PHE A 68 -15.27 -4.06 8.88
C PHE A 68 -15.20 -2.67 8.24
N GLU A 69 -16.20 -2.31 7.44
CA GLU A 69 -16.24 -0.98 6.81
C GLU A 69 -16.33 0.13 7.87
N SER A 70 -17.20 -0.02 8.87
CA SER A 70 -17.29 0.94 9.98
C SER A 70 -15.98 1.05 10.76
N LYS A 71 -15.28 -0.08 11.01
CA LYS A 71 -13.98 -0.06 11.69
C LYS A 71 -12.91 0.65 10.85
N LEU A 72 -12.90 0.40 9.54
CA LEU A 72 -11.96 1.06 8.62
C LEU A 72 -12.22 2.56 8.55
N MET A 73 -13.49 2.96 8.43
CA MET A 73 -13.90 4.37 8.41
C MET A 73 -13.52 5.07 9.71
N SER A 74 -13.78 4.44 10.86
CA SER A 74 -13.34 4.97 12.17
C SER A 74 -11.83 5.18 12.23
N GLN A 75 -11.02 4.24 11.72
CA GLN A 75 -9.57 4.41 11.68
C GLN A 75 -9.12 5.53 10.73
N ILE A 76 -9.82 5.71 9.61
CA ILE A 76 -9.57 6.81 8.68
C ILE A 76 -9.89 8.15 9.33
N ASP A 77 -11.00 8.24 10.06
CA ASP A 77 -11.40 9.46 10.75
C ASP A 77 -10.44 9.82 11.90
N ASP A 78 -9.96 8.82 12.64
CA ASP A 78 -8.90 9.02 13.65
C ASP A 78 -7.61 9.55 13.02
N LEU A 79 -7.20 8.98 11.88
CA LEU A 79 -6.01 9.44 11.15
C LEU A 79 -6.18 10.89 10.65
N ARG A 80 -7.36 11.23 10.13
CA ARG A 80 -7.67 12.60 9.68
C ARG A 80 -7.65 13.60 10.83
N SER A 81 -8.23 13.23 11.97
CA SER A 81 -8.23 14.09 13.16
C SER A 81 -6.81 14.33 13.67
N ASN A 82 -5.98 13.28 13.72
CA ASN A 82 -4.57 13.40 14.08
C ASN A 82 -3.78 14.27 13.10
N GLN A 83 -4.04 14.14 11.80
CA GLN A 83 -3.42 14.98 10.79
C GLN A 83 -3.78 16.46 10.99
N TRP A 84 -5.06 16.76 11.18
CA TRP A 84 -5.54 18.12 11.43
C TRP A 84 -4.90 18.73 12.69
N HIS A 85 -4.77 17.95 13.77
CA HIS A 85 -4.11 18.40 14.99
C HIS A 85 -2.62 18.69 14.80
N HIS A 86 -1.93 17.88 14.01
CA HIS A 86 -0.52 18.13 13.68
C HIS A 86 -0.35 19.39 12.81
N GLU A 87 -1.23 19.61 11.83
CA GLU A 87 -1.23 20.83 11.00
C GLU A 87 -1.41 22.08 11.86
N TRP A 88 -2.35 22.07 12.81
CA TRP A 88 -2.58 23.20 13.71
C TRP A 88 -1.37 23.49 14.62
N LYS A 89 -0.72 22.44 15.15
CA LYS A 89 0.51 22.59 15.94
C LYS A 89 1.65 23.17 15.13
N LEU A 90 1.81 22.74 13.87
CA LEU A 90 2.84 23.29 12.98
C LEU A 90 2.60 24.78 12.71
N GLU A 91 1.34 25.19 12.52
CA GLU A 91 1.00 26.60 12.34
C GLU A 91 1.33 27.43 13.59
N ASP A 92 1.01 26.94 14.79
CA ASP A 92 1.35 27.61 16.05
C ASP A 92 2.87 27.74 16.24
N VAL A 93 3.62 26.67 15.94
CA VAL A 93 5.10 26.71 15.99
C VAL A 93 5.66 27.71 14.97
N SER A 94 5.12 27.75 13.75
CA SER A 94 5.54 28.73 12.73
C SER A 94 5.34 30.17 13.20
N LYS A 95 4.17 30.49 13.76
CA LYS A 95 3.88 31.84 14.29
C LYS A 95 4.82 32.23 15.42
N LYS A 96 5.15 31.28 16.30
CA LYS A 96 6.12 31.50 17.38
C LYS A 96 7.52 31.77 16.84
N LEU A 97 7.95 31.01 15.83
CA LEU A 97 9.23 31.21 15.17
C LEU A 97 9.31 32.60 14.52
N ASP A 98 8.30 33.01 13.76
CA ASP A 98 8.22 34.34 13.15
C ASP A 98 8.28 35.47 14.19
N SER A 99 7.65 35.26 15.35
CA SER A 99 7.71 36.24 16.45
C SER A 99 9.11 36.33 17.06
N ILE A 100 9.80 35.21 17.21
CA ILE A 100 11.18 35.18 17.72
C ILE A 100 12.12 35.87 16.73
N ASP A 101 11.98 35.56 15.44
CA ASP A 101 12.82 36.12 14.38
C ASP A 101 12.72 37.65 14.33
N LYS A 102 11.49 38.19 14.39
CA LYS A 102 11.25 39.64 14.49
C LYS A 102 11.89 40.28 15.73
N LYS A 103 11.81 39.62 16.88
CA LYS A 103 12.44 40.12 18.12
C LYS A 103 13.97 40.11 18.01
N LEU A 104 14.53 39.09 17.36
CA LEU A 104 15.97 39.01 17.12
C LEU A 104 16.43 40.15 16.21
N ASP A 105 15.71 40.42 15.13
CA ASP A 105 15.98 41.55 14.22
C ASP A 105 15.92 42.89 14.95
N GLU A 106 14.96 43.10 15.84
CA GLU A 106 14.87 44.31 16.64
C GLU A 106 16.05 44.48 17.60
N ILE A 107 16.54 43.40 18.20
CA ILE A 107 17.73 43.42 19.08
C ILE A 107 18.98 43.73 18.26
N LEU A 108 19.16 43.07 17.12
CA LEU A 108 20.31 43.28 16.23
C LEU A 108 20.38 44.71 15.70
N LYS A 109 19.24 45.35 15.45
CA LYS A 109 19.18 46.78 15.05
C LYS A 109 19.55 47.76 16.17
N ARG A 110 19.54 47.32 17.43
CA ARG A 110 19.87 48.15 18.61
C ARG A 110 21.32 47.99 19.09
N LEU A 111 22.05 47.03 18.52
CA LEU A 111 23.49 46.83 18.70
C LEU A 111 24.27 47.62 17.65
#